data_AF-A0A7K4HK21-F1
#
_entry.id   AF-A0A7K4HK21-F1
#
_cell.length_a   1.000
_cell.length_b   1.000
_cell.length_c   1.000
_cell.angle_alpha   90.00
_cell.angle_beta   90.00
_cell.angle_gamma   90.00
#
_symmetry.space_group_name_H-M   'P 1'
#
loop_
_entity.id
_entity.type
_entity.pdbx_description
1 polymer ?
#
loop_
_entity_poly.entity_id
_entity_poly.type
_entity_poly.pdbx_seq_one_letter_code
_entity_poly.pdbx_strand_id
1 'polypeptide(L)'
;MPRRFAPRNDNHPHPALSPQGRGDKGNNNLLVIAPPSSGKSFLGEMATIAHLIHQKKCIYLAPFRFYAEEKYSPFKNLYRACGLETIISTRNRQEDDSRIIQGDYKLVVMDFEKFNYFLLMYPKFLTDVSLVIIDEMQIIDDPR
;
A
#
# COMPACT_ATOMS: atom_id res chain seq x y z
N MET A 1 -36.55 -0.30 53.05
CA MET A 1 -35.38 -0.75 53.85
C MET A 1 -34.88 -2.08 53.28
N PRO A 2 -33.57 -2.32 53.19
CA PRO A 2 -32.93 -2.86 51.98
C PRO A 2 -32.18 -4.19 52.18
N ARG A 3 -31.77 -4.83 51.07
CA ARG A 3 -30.48 -5.54 50.98
C ARG A 3 -29.78 -5.21 49.65
N ARG A 4 -28.65 -4.52 49.78
CA ARG A 4 -27.60 -4.29 48.77
C ARG A 4 -26.70 -5.52 48.69
N PHE A 5 -26.05 -5.72 47.53
CA PHE A 5 -24.67 -6.22 47.25
C PHE A 5 -24.68 -6.81 45.82
N ALA A 6 -24.39 -6.03 44.78
CA ALA A 6 -23.07 -5.72 44.16
C ALA A 6 -22.95 -6.45 42.79
N PRO A 7 -22.42 -5.79 41.74
CA PRO A 7 -22.42 -6.32 40.37
C PRO A 7 -21.24 -7.28 40.15
N ARG A 8 -21.50 -8.42 39.51
CA ARG A 8 -20.43 -9.25 38.92
C ARG A 8 -19.99 -8.61 37.61
N ASN A 9 -18.68 -8.35 37.53
CA ASN A 9 -18.00 -7.82 36.38
C ASN A 9 -17.52 -9.00 35.52
N ASP A 10 -18.31 -9.40 34.54
CA ASP A 10 -17.95 -10.46 33.60
C ASP A 10 -17.18 -9.83 32.44
N ASN A 11 -15.93 -9.43 32.72
CA ASN A 11 -14.95 -9.07 31.69
C ASN A 11 -14.47 -10.36 31.00
N HIS A 12 -15.30 -10.88 30.09
CA HIS A 12 -14.84 -11.79 29.05
C HIS A 12 -14.44 -10.95 27.82
N PRO A 13 -13.16 -10.92 27.43
CA PRO A 13 -12.77 -10.31 26.16
C PRO A 13 -13.29 -11.19 25.02
N HIS A 14 -14.23 -10.66 24.23
CA HIS A 14 -14.57 -11.19 22.91
C HIS A 14 -13.34 -11.06 21.99
N PRO A 15 -12.90 -12.11 21.29
CA PRO A 15 -11.68 -12.11 20.48
C PRO A 15 -11.92 -11.56 19.07
N ALA A 16 -12.48 -10.35 18.96
CA ALA A 16 -12.67 -9.68 17.68
C ALA A 16 -11.79 -8.43 17.56
N LEU A 17 -10.64 -8.63 16.90
CA LEU A 17 -9.93 -7.66 16.06
C LEU A 17 -9.38 -6.40 16.74
N SER A 18 -8.27 -6.55 17.46
CA SER A 18 -7.29 -5.48 17.63
C SER A 18 -6.29 -5.50 16.45
N PRO A 19 -6.16 -4.44 15.64
CA PRO A 19 -5.13 -4.39 14.60
C PRO A 19 -3.75 -4.39 15.27
N GLN A 20 -3.04 -5.51 15.21
CA GLN A 20 -1.67 -5.60 15.73
C GLN A 20 -0.70 -5.03 14.69
N GLY A 21 -0.50 -3.70 14.72
CA GLY A 21 0.63 -3.07 14.05
C GLY A 21 1.90 -3.30 14.87
N ARG A 22 2.81 -4.15 14.40
CA ARG A 22 4.18 -4.22 14.94
C ARG A 22 5.00 -3.09 14.32
N GLY A 23 5.05 -1.94 14.99
CA GLY A 23 6.06 -0.91 14.73
C GLY A 23 7.25 -1.12 15.66
N ASP A 24 8.43 -1.42 15.10
CA ASP A 24 9.67 -1.47 15.87
C ASP A 24 10.19 -0.03 16.06
N LYS A 25 10.69 0.32 17.25
CA LYS A 25 11.06 1.70 17.65
C LYS A 25 12.39 2.16 17.01
N GLY A 26 12.47 2.04 15.70
CA GLY A 26 13.61 2.34 14.84
C GLY A 26 13.36 1.98 13.37
N ASN A 27 12.27 1.25 13.09
CA ASN A 27 11.90 0.80 11.76
C ASN A 27 10.48 1.29 11.44
N ASN A 28 10.36 2.29 10.57
CA ASN A 28 9.07 2.90 10.18
C ASN A 28 8.27 2.04 9.19
N ASN A 29 8.59 0.75 9.09
CA ASN A 29 7.87 -0.21 8.25
C ASN A 29 6.65 -0.74 9.01
N LEU A 30 5.52 -0.86 8.31
CA LEU A 30 4.25 -1.29 8.89
C LEU A 30 3.71 -2.50 8.13
N LEU A 31 3.49 -3.61 8.85
CA LEU A 31 2.73 -4.75 8.37
C LEU A 31 1.31 -4.70 8.94
N VAL A 32 0.30 -4.79 8.08
CA VAL A 32 -1.11 -4.74 8.47
C VAL A 32 -1.80 -6.04 8.07
N ILE A 33 -2.30 -6.78 9.06
CA ILE A 33 -3.07 -8.01 8.86
C ILE A 33 -4.49 -7.77 9.37
N ALA A 34 -5.47 -7.85 8.46
CA ALA A 34 -6.89 -7.70 8.77
C ALA A 34 -7.75 -8.45 7.74
N PRO A 35 -8.99 -8.84 8.07
CA PRO A 35 -9.90 -9.52 7.14
C PRO A 35 -10.12 -8.75 5.82
N PRO A 36 -10.56 -9.39 4.73
CA PRO A 36 -11.06 -8.70 3.54
C PRO A 36 -12.11 -7.64 3.90
N SER A 37 -12.22 -6.59 3.09
CA SER A 37 -13.17 -5.48 3.31
C SER A 37 -12.95 -4.65 4.60
N SER A 38 -11.85 -4.86 5.32
CA SER A 38 -11.50 -4.08 6.53
C SER A 38 -10.84 -2.72 6.24
N GLY A 39 -10.75 -2.31 4.97
CA GLY A 39 -10.15 -1.04 4.57
C GLY A 39 -8.61 -1.01 4.48
N LYS A 40 -7.94 -2.18 4.41
CA LYS A 40 -6.47 -2.26 4.28
C LYS A 40 -5.93 -1.51 3.07
N SER A 41 -6.55 -1.71 1.90
CA SER A 41 -6.13 -1.01 0.69
C SER A 41 -6.29 0.50 0.84
N PHE A 42 -7.40 0.97 1.44
CA PHE A 42 -7.61 2.40 1.73
C PHE A 42 -6.53 2.97 2.66
N LEU A 43 -6.06 2.20 3.64
CA LEU A 43 -4.92 2.62 4.46
C LEU A 43 -3.64 2.82 3.64
N GLY A 44 -3.35 1.92 2.69
CA GLY A 44 -2.23 2.06 1.75
C GLY A 44 -2.39 3.28 0.83
N GLU A 45 -3.60 3.57 0.37
CA GLU A 45 -3.92 4.77 -0.39
C GLU A 45 -3.65 6.05 0.43
N MET A 46 -4.12 6.10 1.68
CA MET A 46 -3.90 7.23 2.58
C MET A 46 -2.41 7.44 2.90
N ALA A 47 -1.66 6.36 3.12
CA ALA A 47 -0.21 6.43 3.31
C ALA A 47 0.50 6.98 2.06
N THR A 48 0.07 6.54 0.87
CA THR A 48 0.56 7.08 -0.41
C THR A 48 0.29 8.58 -0.51
N ILE A 49 -0.93 9.03 -0.23
CA ILE A 49 -1.30 10.45 -0.26
C ILE A 49 -0.43 11.27 0.70
N ALA A 50 -0.23 10.79 1.93
CA ALA A 50 0.57 11.47 2.94
C ALA A 50 2.01 11.73 2.49
N HIS A 51 2.57 10.87 1.63
CA HIS A 51 3.90 11.08 1.05
C HIS A 51 3.85 11.99 -0.20
N LEU A 52 2.85 11.80 -1.05
CA LEU A 52 2.68 12.56 -2.29
C LEU A 52 2.45 14.05 -2.05
N ILE A 53 1.72 14.45 -1.01
CA ILE A 53 1.53 15.87 -0.65
C ILE A 53 2.85 16.58 -0.33
N HIS A 54 3.88 15.83 0.08
CA HIS A 54 5.23 16.32 0.31
C HIS A 54 6.15 16.13 -0.91
N GLN A 55 5.58 15.90 -2.09
CA GLN A 55 6.29 15.72 -3.36
C GLN A 55 7.28 14.55 -3.36
N LYS A 56 7.10 13.58 -2.46
CA LYS A 56 7.96 12.39 -2.35
C LYS A 56 7.51 11.30 -3.32
N LYS A 57 8.46 10.47 -3.78
CA LYS A 57 8.18 9.37 -4.70
C LYS A 57 7.61 8.16 -3.95
N CYS A 58 6.60 7.54 -4.55
CA CYS A 58 5.92 6.36 -4.03
C CYS A 58 5.78 5.30 -5.11
N ILE A 59 5.82 4.04 -4.69
CA ILE A 59 5.50 2.87 -5.52
C ILE A 59 4.32 2.15 -4.87
N TYR A 60 3.29 1.84 -5.65
CA TYR A 60 2.17 1.02 -5.24
C TYR A 60 2.20 -0.30 -6.01
N LEU A 61 2.46 -1.40 -5.29
CA LEU A 61 2.48 -2.75 -5.85
C LEU A 61 1.12 -3.39 -5.68
N ALA A 62 0.56 -3.83 -6.80
CA ALA A 62 -0.64 -4.65 -6.85
C ALA A 62 -0.27 -6.10 -7.17
N PRO A 63 -1.03 -7.08 -6.66
CA PRO A 63 -0.72 -8.51 -6.84
C PRO A 63 -0.79 -8.96 -8.29
N PHE A 64 -1.73 -8.41 -9.05
CA PHE A 64 -1.88 -8.70 -10.48
C PHE A 64 -2.15 -7.43 -11.27
N ARG A 65 -1.91 -7.51 -12.57
CA ARG A 65 -2.17 -6.43 -13.51
C ARG A 65 -3.58 -5.84 -13.40
N PHE A 66 -4.62 -6.66 -13.28
CA PHE A 66 -6.00 -6.15 -13.20
C PHE A 66 -6.18 -5.22 -11.99
N TYR A 67 -5.61 -5.58 -10.84
CA TYR A 67 -5.61 -4.73 -9.65
C TYR A 67 -4.77 -3.46 -9.83
N ALA A 68 -3.65 -3.53 -10.55
CA ALA A 68 -2.86 -2.35 -10.89
C ALA A 68 -3.67 -1.34 -11.72
N GLU A 69 -4.41 -1.81 -12.73
CA GLU A 69 -5.28 -0.97 -13.55
C GLU A 69 -6.43 -0.37 -12.74
N GLU A 70 -7.04 -1.17 -11.86
CA GLU A 70 -8.10 -0.74 -10.94
C GLU A 70 -7.64 0.40 -10.02
N LYS A 71 -6.41 0.32 -9.49
CA LYS A 71 -5.82 1.37 -8.64
C LYS A 71 -5.35 2.58 -9.44
N TYR A 72 -4.83 2.38 -10.64
CA TYR A 72 -4.29 3.46 -11.46
C TYR A 72 -5.33 4.50 -11.87
N SER A 73 -6.52 4.07 -12.31
CA SER A 73 -7.58 4.98 -12.76
C SER A 73 -8.00 6.03 -11.70
N PRO A 74 -8.38 5.66 -10.47
CA PRO A 74 -8.74 6.63 -9.43
C PRO A 74 -7.55 7.51 -9.01
N PHE A 75 -6.35 6.93 -8.88
CA PHE A 75 -5.14 7.71 -8.55
C PHE A 75 -4.83 8.76 -9.60
N LYS A 76 -4.83 8.40 -10.88
CA LYS A 76 -4.56 9.33 -11.97
C LYS A 76 -5.53 10.51 -11.93
N ASN A 77 -6.81 10.25 -11.71
CA ASN A 77 -7.84 11.30 -11.68
C ASN A 77 -7.68 12.20 -10.45
N LEU A 78 -7.49 11.60 -9.26
CA LEU A 78 -7.36 12.33 -8.01
C LEU A 78 -6.09 13.20 -7.97
N TYR A 79 -4.96 12.63 -8.39
CA TYR A 79 -3.65 13.27 -8.25
C TYR A 79 -3.35 14.26 -9.37
N ARG A 80 -3.95 14.10 -10.55
CA ARG A 80 -3.86 15.09 -11.63
C ARG A 80 -4.38 16.46 -11.18
N ALA A 81 -5.43 16.51 -10.37
CA ALA A 81 -5.95 17.77 -9.81
C ALA A 81 -4.94 18.48 -8.89
N CYS A 82 -4.00 17.73 -8.31
CA CYS A 82 -2.93 18.24 -7.44
C CYS A 82 -1.61 18.50 -8.18
N GLY A 83 -1.59 18.39 -9.52
CA GLY A 83 -0.37 18.51 -10.32
C GLY A 83 0.64 17.37 -10.10
N LEU A 84 0.17 16.25 -9.53
CA LEU A 84 1.00 15.10 -9.23
C LEU A 84 0.87 14.06 -10.33
N GLU A 85 2.02 13.58 -10.78
CA GLU A 85 2.08 12.63 -11.87
C GLU A 85 2.02 11.18 -11.41
N THR A 86 1.05 10.46 -11.96
CA THR A 86 0.82 9.03 -11.73
C THR A 86 0.99 8.28 -13.03
N ILE A 87 1.88 7.29 -13.03
CA ILE A 87 2.10 6.37 -14.14
C ILE A 87 1.81 4.93 -13.72
N ILE A 88 1.57 4.09 -14.71
CA ILE A 88 1.37 2.65 -14.53
C ILE A 88 2.39 1.92 -15.38
N SER A 89 3.01 0.88 -14.82
CA SER A 89 3.85 -0.03 -15.58
C SER A 89 3.44 -1.46 -15.30
N THR A 90 3.05 -2.16 -16.35
CA THR A 90 2.65 -3.58 -16.33
C THR A 90 3.21 -4.23 -17.58
N ARG A 91 3.06 -5.55 -17.70
CA ARG A 91 3.54 -6.27 -18.90
C ARG A 91 3.05 -5.65 -20.23
N ASN A 92 1.82 -5.11 -20.28
CA ASN A 92 1.24 -4.55 -21.49
C ASN A 92 1.28 -3.01 -21.54
N ARG A 93 1.83 -2.34 -20.53
CA ARG A 93 1.95 -0.88 -20.47
C ARG A 93 3.37 -0.54 -20.09
N GLN A 94 4.18 -0.26 -21.11
CA GLN A 94 5.63 -0.03 -20.99
C GLN A 94 6.01 1.38 -21.46
N GLU A 95 5.03 2.19 -21.84
CA GLU A 95 5.23 3.50 -22.45
C GLU A 95 5.99 4.47 -21.53
N ASP A 96 5.78 4.33 -20.21
CA ASP A 96 6.39 5.17 -19.18
C ASP A 96 7.62 4.50 -18.51
N ASP A 97 8.10 3.34 -18.99
CA ASP A 97 9.21 2.61 -18.35
C ASP A 97 10.50 3.44 -18.27
N SER A 98 10.80 4.21 -19.33
CA SER A 98 11.96 5.10 -19.38
C SER A 98 11.91 6.16 -18.26
N ARG A 99 10.71 6.61 -17.91
CA ARG A 99 10.47 7.62 -16.87
C ARG A 99 10.67 7.03 -15.48
N ILE A 100 10.28 5.77 -15.28
CA ILE A 100 10.58 5.01 -14.06
C ILE A 100 12.09 4.91 -13.86
N ILE A 101 12.82 4.55 -14.92
CA ILE A 101 14.28 4.41 -14.88
C ILE A 101 14.97 5.74 -14.58
N GLN A 102 14.46 6.84 -15.15
CA GLN A 102 14.97 8.19 -14.94
C GLN A 102 14.51 8.81 -13.60
N GLY A 103 13.55 8.18 -12.91
CA GLY A 103 12.96 8.72 -11.70
C GLY A 103 12.03 9.92 -11.91
N ASP A 104 11.49 10.08 -13.12
CA ASP A 104 10.55 11.14 -13.51
C ASP A 104 9.10 10.72 -13.25
N TYR A 105 8.74 10.60 -11.97
CA TYR A 105 7.39 10.28 -11.52
C TYR A 105 7.20 10.70 -10.06
N LYS A 106 5.94 10.79 -9.61
CA LYS A 106 5.60 10.90 -8.18
C LYS A 106 4.97 9.62 -7.64
N LEU A 107 4.07 9.02 -8.42
CA LEU A 107 3.50 7.72 -8.12
C LEU A 107 3.66 6.78 -9.32
N VAL A 108 4.16 5.59 -9.04
CA VAL A 108 4.09 4.45 -9.96
C VAL A 108 3.17 3.39 -9.38
N VAL A 109 2.22 2.93 -10.18
CA VAL A 109 1.47 1.71 -9.91
C VAL A 109 2.04 0.60 -10.78
N MET A 110 2.42 -0.54 -10.20
CA MET A 110 2.94 -1.66 -10.99
C MET A 110 2.56 -3.01 -10.36
N ASP A 111 2.63 -4.08 -11.16
CA ASP A 111 2.52 -5.45 -10.66
C ASP A 111 3.88 -6.00 -10.18
N PHE A 112 3.86 -7.12 -9.46
CA PHE A 112 5.08 -7.73 -8.92
C PHE A 112 6.08 -8.15 -10.00
N GLU A 113 5.60 -8.66 -11.14
CA GLU A 113 6.48 -9.05 -12.26
C GLU A 113 7.29 -7.85 -12.74
N LYS A 114 6.63 -6.69 -12.90
CA LYS A 114 7.29 -5.50 -13.39
C LYS A 114 8.20 -4.85 -12.36
N PHE A 115 7.81 -4.88 -11.08
CA PHE A 115 8.69 -4.47 -9.98
C PHE A 115 9.98 -5.30 -9.93
N ASN A 116 9.86 -6.63 -10.02
CA ASN A 116 11.01 -7.53 -10.02
C ASN A 116 11.92 -7.27 -11.23
N TYR A 117 11.35 -7.03 -12.42
CA TYR A 117 12.11 -6.62 -13.60
C TYR A 117 12.94 -5.35 -13.35
N PHE A 118 12.33 -4.29 -12.78
CA PHE A 118 13.07 -3.05 -12.49
C PHE A 118 14.13 -3.23 -11.40
N LEU A 119 13.86 -4.02 -10.37
CA LEU A 119 14.83 -4.37 -9.33
C LEU A 119 16.09 -5.00 -9.91
N LEU A 120 15.93 -5.96 -10.84
CA LEU A 120 17.05 -6.70 -11.43
C LEU A 120 17.80 -5.88 -12.48
N MET A 121 17.07 -5.19 -13.36
CA MET A 121 17.65 -4.53 -14.52
C MET A 121 18.08 -3.08 -14.24
N TYR A 122 17.39 -2.40 -13.32
CA TYR A 122 17.54 -0.96 -13.06
C TYR A 122 17.47 -0.62 -11.58
N PRO A 123 18.25 -1.23 -10.68
CA PRO A 123 18.09 -1.12 -9.22
C PRO A 123 18.07 0.33 -8.69
N LYS A 124 18.68 1.27 -9.41
CA LYS A 124 18.65 2.70 -9.10
C LYS A 124 17.26 3.35 -9.20
N PHE A 125 16.24 2.69 -9.78
CA PHE A 125 14.88 3.24 -9.84
C PHE A 125 14.24 3.43 -8.45
N LEU A 126 14.75 2.72 -7.43
CA LEU A 126 14.37 2.91 -6.03
C LEU A 126 15.02 4.13 -5.36
N THR A 127 15.95 4.80 -6.04
CA THR A 127 16.58 6.01 -5.51
C THR A 127 15.50 7.08 -5.27
N ASP A 128 15.51 7.67 -4.08
CA ASP A 128 14.54 8.67 -3.62
C ASP A 128 13.09 8.17 -3.45
N VAL A 129 12.85 6.86 -3.54
CA VAL A 129 11.54 6.27 -3.19
C VAL A 129 11.38 6.32 -1.68
N SER A 130 10.33 7.01 -1.24
CA SER A 130 10.05 7.24 0.18
C SER A 130 9.09 6.23 0.79
N LEU A 131 8.33 5.53 -0.06
CA LEU A 131 7.30 4.58 0.34
C LEU A 131 7.08 3.56 -0.77
N VAL A 132 7.06 2.29 -0.38
CA VAL A 132 6.58 1.19 -1.22
C VAL A 132 5.39 0.57 -0.49
N ILE A 133 4.22 0.60 -1.13
CA ILE A 133 3.03 -0.11 -0.67
C ILE A 133 2.99 -1.47 -1.36
N ILE A 134 2.82 -2.52 -0.57
CA ILE A 134 2.64 -3.90 -1.04
C ILE A 134 1.23 -4.31 -0.67
N ASP A 135 0.28 -4.16 -1.59
CA ASP A 135 -1.12 -4.51 -1.35
C ASP A 135 -1.35 -6.00 -1.56
N GLU A 136 -2.26 -6.57 -0.76
CA GLU A 136 -2.62 -7.99 -0.79
C GLU A 136 -1.41 -8.95 -0.77
N MET A 137 -0.38 -8.64 0.04
CA MET A 137 0.86 -9.41 0.15
C MET A 137 0.64 -10.91 0.38
N GLN A 138 -0.46 -11.30 1.05
CA GLN A 138 -0.79 -12.70 1.28
C GLN A 138 -1.04 -13.51 0.01
N ILE A 139 -1.32 -12.85 -1.13
CA ILE A 139 -1.53 -13.52 -2.43
C ILE A 139 -0.21 -14.06 -3.01
N ILE A 140 0.94 -13.55 -2.55
CA ILE A 140 2.27 -14.01 -3.00
C ILE A 140 2.58 -15.44 -2.50
N ASP A 141 1.95 -15.86 -1.39
CA ASP A 141 2.14 -17.17 -0.77
C ASP A 141 1.17 -18.24 -1.32
N ASP A 142 0.44 -17.95 -2.40
CA ASP A 142 -0.45 -18.93 -3.05
C ASP A 142 0.30 -19.62 -4.21
N PRO A 143 0.90 -20.81 -3.99
CA PRO A 143 1.54 -21.56 -5.06
C PRO A 143 0.45 -22.07 -6.01
N ARG A 144 0.38 -21.48 -7.20
CA ARG A 144 -0.32 -22.12 -8.32
C ARG A 144 0.50 -23.29 -8.87
#